data_AF-A0A1F8FRQ9-F1
#
_entry.id   AF-A0A1F8FRQ9-F1
#
_cell.length_a   1.000
_cell.length_b   1.000
_cell.length_c   1.000
_cell.angle_alpha   90.00
_cell.angle_beta   90.00
_cell.angle_gamma   90.00
#
_symmetry.space_group_name_H-M   'P 1'
#
loop_
_entity.id
_entity.type
_entity.pdbx_description
1 polymer ?
#
loop_
_entity_poly.entity_id
_entity_poly.type
_entity_poly.pdbx_seq_one_letter_code
_entity_poly.pdbx_strand_id
1 'polypeptide(L)'
;MPNAMVGDMPRRDLGIFTDTVLKLRDQVRTFDELDAFNKGRNPFPSGKPTGKARKVVEEWSELYDHLFGYKLDMSGIYVPAKVAGIERLIVEAEGITTQMAFDKAKELFPCWKCTDESLDKVVYNLYPRRGSIGYWARDRVEADEEYRNVCAEDMLMKKRISGIGLRGRILYEIKFFKETGKHLDINNGTICSSSRYLDGYVPLVLWHSYGGKMYVSRIRPQDAYDSWRVREAVS
;
A
#
# COMPACT_ATOMS: atom_id res chain seq x y z
N MET A 1 -13.61 -19.29 41.26
CA MET A 1 -13.39 -18.56 39.99
C MET A 1 -13.02 -17.13 40.36
N PRO A 2 -11.89 -16.57 39.90
CA PRO A 2 -11.59 -15.18 40.20
C PRO A 2 -12.41 -14.26 39.29
N ASN A 3 -13.04 -13.25 39.90
CA ASN A 3 -13.77 -12.19 39.22
C ASN A 3 -12.82 -11.39 38.34
N ALA A 4 -13.06 -11.35 37.03
CA ALA A 4 -12.44 -10.35 36.17
C ALA A 4 -12.98 -8.97 36.59
N MET A 5 -12.10 -8.06 37.02
CA MET A 5 -12.49 -6.68 37.26
C MET A 5 -12.89 -6.03 35.94
N VAL A 6 -14.01 -5.30 35.95
CA VAL A 6 -14.40 -4.43 34.83
C VAL A 6 -13.32 -3.35 34.69
N GLY A 7 -12.37 -3.57 33.76
CA GLY A 7 -11.22 -2.67 33.56
C GLY A 7 -9.93 -3.36 33.11
N ASP A 8 -9.78 -4.68 33.29
CA ASP A 8 -8.60 -5.41 32.83
C ASP A 8 -8.68 -5.69 31.33
N MET A 9 -8.30 -4.68 30.54
CA MET A 9 -8.11 -4.82 29.10
C MET A 9 -6.71 -5.41 28.84
N PRO A 10 -6.57 -6.48 28.06
CA PRO A 10 -5.26 -7.03 27.68
C PRO A 10 -4.36 -5.93 27.08
N ARG A 11 -3.05 -5.94 27.39
CA ARG A 11 -2.11 -4.90 26.91
C ARG A 11 -2.17 -4.65 25.40
N ARG A 12 -2.46 -5.69 24.62
CA ARG A 12 -2.65 -5.60 23.17
C ARG A 12 -3.85 -4.72 22.80
N ASP A 13 -4.97 -4.93 23.47
CA ASP A 13 -6.23 -4.22 23.24
C ASP A 13 -6.14 -2.78 23.74
N LEU A 14 -5.43 -2.56 24.86
CA LEU A 14 -5.10 -1.24 25.36
C LEU A 14 -4.26 -0.43 24.35
N GLY A 15 -3.32 -1.09 23.67
CA GLY A 15 -2.51 -0.47 22.62
C GLY A 15 -3.36 -0.04 21.42
N ILE A 16 -4.27 -0.90 20.96
CA ILE A 16 -5.21 -0.59 19.87
C ILE A 16 -6.13 0.57 20.26
N PHE A 17 -6.66 0.54 21.49
CA PHE A 17 -7.52 1.59 22.01
C PHE A 17 -6.77 2.93 22.09
N THR A 18 -5.54 2.93 22.60
CA THR A 18 -4.71 4.14 22.69
C THR A 18 -4.41 4.73 21.32
N ASP A 19 -4.04 3.89 20.34
CA ASP A 19 -3.80 4.32 18.95
C ASP A 19 -5.07 4.91 18.31
N THR A 20 -6.22 4.31 18.57
CA THR A 20 -7.53 4.78 18.09
C THR A 20 -7.89 6.15 18.69
N VAL A 21 -7.71 6.33 20.00
CA VAL A 21 -7.93 7.60 20.70
C VAL A 21 -6.98 8.69 20.18
N LEU A 22 -5.72 8.36 19.93
CA LEU A 22 -4.76 9.32 19.36
C LEU A 22 -5.17 9.74 17.94
N LYS A 23 -5.58 8.79 17.09
CA LYS A 23 -6.06 9.08 15.74
C LYS A 23 -7.34 9.93 15.73
N LEU A 24 -8.24 9.71 16.68
CA LEU A 24 -9.41 10.57 16.88
C LEU A 24 -9.01 11.99 17.30
N ARG A 25 -8.11 12.10 18.28
CA ARG A 25 -7.64 13.39 18.82
C ARG A 25 -6.96 14.24 17.74
N ASP A 26 -6.14 13.60 16.93
CA ASP A 26 -5.38 14.26 15.87
C ASP A 26 -6.22 14.45 14.58
N GLN A 27 -7.54 14.21 14.64
CA GLN A 27 -8.50 14.27 13.52
C GLN A 27 -8.13 13.41 12.30
N VAL A 28 -7.25 12.42 12.50
CA VAL A 28 -6.88 11.39 11.52
C VAL A 28 -8.03 10.38 11.34
N ARG A 29 -8.89 10.25 12.36
CA ARG A 29 -10.13 9.47 12.34
C ARG A 29 -11.30 10.33 12.83
N THR A 30 -12.51 10.04 12.37
CA THR A 30 -13.73 10.65 12.93
C THR A 30 -14.50 9.68 13.82
N PHE A 31 -15.32 10.22 14.72
CA PHE A 31 -16.23 9.42 15.53
C PHE A 31 -17.27 8.68 14.68
N ASP A 32 -17.64 9.23 13.51
CA ASP A 32 -18.55 8.57 12.57
C ASP A 32 -17.92 7.34 11.93
N GLU A 33 -16.61 7.39 11.65
CA GLU A 33 -15.87 6.23 11.15
C GLU A 33 -15.85 5.12 12.21
N LEU A 34 -15.60 5.47 13.46
CA LEU A 34 -15.63 4.51 14.57
C LEU A 34 -17.02 3.92 14.83
N ASP A 35 -18.08 4.74 14.75
CA ASP A 35 -19.45 4.28 14.85
C ASP A 35 -19.83 3.32 13.71
N ALA A 36 -19.38 3.62 12.48
CA ALA A 36 -19.57 2.74 11.35
C ALA A 36 -18.82 1.41 11.54
N PHE A 37 -17.56 1.42 11.99
CA PHE A 37 -16.83 0.20 12.34
C PHE A 37 -17.58 -0.64 13.40
N ASN A 38 -18.02 -0.01 14.48
CA ASN A 38 -18.75 -0.67 15.56
C ASN A 38 -20.09 -1.28 15.10
N LYS A 39 -20.71 -0.70 14.07
CA LYS A 39 -21.94 -1.21 13.45
C LYS A 39 -21.68 -2.22 12.33
N GLY A 40 -20.44 -2.68 12.15
CA GLY A 40 -20.06 -3.60 11.08
C GLY A 40 -20.16 -2.98 9.67
N ARG A 41 -20.26 -1.66 9.59
CA ARG A 41 -20.28 -0.87 8.34
C ARG A 41 -18.87 -0.43 8.01
N ASN A 42 -18.62 -0.12 6.74
CA ASN A 42 -17.33 0.43 6.32
C ASN A 42 -17.12 1.79 7.01
N PRO A 43 -16.10 1.94 7.87
CA PRO A 43 -15.86 3.17 8.61
C PRO A 43 -15.38 4.31 7.74
N PHE A 44 -14.80 4.01 6.60
CA PHE A 44 -14.32 5.02 5.68
C PHE A 44 -15.52 5.58 4.91
N PRO A 45 -15.80 6.91 4.97
CA PRO A 45 -16.91 7.48 4.23
C PRO A 45 -16.72 7.13 2.77
N SER A 46 -17.73 6.53 2.14
CA SER A 46 -17.79 6.28 0.70
C SER A 46 -17.87 7.61 -0.05
N GLY A 47 -16.78 8.38 -0.02
CA GLY A 47 -16.57 9.49 -0.92
C GLY A 47 -16.42 8.91 -2.30
N LYS A 48 -17.53 8.86 -3.05
CA LYS A 48 -17.46 8.57 -4.49
C LYS A 48 -16.39 9.50 -5.07
N PRO A 49 -15.46 8.99 -5.89
CA PRO A 49 -14.45 9.85 -6.47
C PRO A 49 -15.15 10.95 -7.29
N THR A 50 -14.81 12.21 -7.02
CA THR A 50 -15.35 13.40 -7.71
C THR A 50 -14.26 14.15 -8.46
N GLY A 51 -14.66 14.95 -9.45
CA GLY A 51 -13.74 15.82 -10.20
C GLY A 51 -12.56 15.06 -10.83
N LYS A 52 -11.33 15.51 -10.55
CA LYS A 52 -10.10 14.91 -11.09
C LYS A 52 -9.86 13.48 -10.59
N ALA A 53 -10.20 13.17 -9.34
CA ALA A 53 -10.02 11.83 -8.79
C ALA A 53 -10.88 10.80 -9.53
N ARG A 54 -12.09 11.19 -9.94
CA ARG A 54 -12.97 10.34 -10.77
C ARG A 54 -12.33 9.94 -12.08
N LYS A 55 -11.75 10.90 -12.81
CA LYS A 55 -11.07 10.63 -14.09
C LYS A 55 -9.92 9.63 -13.91
N VAL A 56 -9.12 9.81 -12.86
CA VAL A 56 -8.01 8.89 -12.59
C VAL A 56 -8.53 7.49 -12.23
N VAL A 57 -9.63 7.37 -11.50
CA VAL A 57 -10.28 6.07 -11.25
C VAL A 57 -10.83 5.44 -12.52
N GLU A 58 -11.40 6.23 -13.44
CA GLU A 58 -11.84 5.77 -14.77
C GLU A 58 -10.66 5.22 -15.58
N GLU A 59 -9.51 5.90 -15.59
CA GLU A 59 -8.27 5.38 -16.22
C GLU A 59 -7.79 4.08 -15.58
N TRP A 60 -7.89 3.96 -14.24
CA TRP A 60 -7.57 2.70 -13.55
C TRP A 60 -8.54 1.58 -13.95
N SER A 61 -9.83 1.89 -14.11
CA SER A 61 -10.83 0.92 -14.57
C SER A 61 -10.53 0.41 -15.97
N GLU A 62 -10.19 1.31 -16.90
CA GLU A 62 -9.78 0.96 -18.27
C GLU A 62 -8.49 0.11 -18.27
N LEU A 63 -7.52 0.48 -17.43
CA LEU A 63 -6.29 -0.31 -17.26
C LEU A 63 -6.61 -1.72 -16.76
N TYR A 64 -7.52 -1.86 -15.79
CA TYR A 64 -7.90 -3.17 -15.25
C TYR A 64 -8.68 -4.02 -16.24
N ASP A 65 -9.59 -3.41 -17.01
CA ASP A 65 -10.33 -4.10 -18.05
C ASP A 65 -9.37 -4.63 -19.13
N HIS A 66 -8.44 -3.79 -19.59
CA HIS A 66 -7.46 -4.17 -20.61
C HIS A 66 -6.47 -5.24 -20.12
N LEU A 67 -5.98 -5.16 -18.88
CA LEU A 67 -4.94 -6.08 -18.38
C LEU A 67 -5.51 -7.37 -17.81
N PHE A 68 -6.65 -7.32 -17.13
CA PHE A 68 -7.19 -8.43 -16.36
C PHE A 68 -8.58 -8.89 -16.84
N GLY A 69 -9.20 -8.19 -17.80
CA GLY A 69 -10.61 -8.40 -18.13
C GLY A 69 -11.53 -8.07 -16.95
N TYR A 70 -11.09 -7.17 -16.06
CA TYR A 70 -11.77 -6.86 -14.82
C TYR A 70 -12.32 -5.44 -14.83
N LYS A 71 -13.65 -5.33 -14.72
CA LYS A 71 -14.33 -4.04 -14.63
C LYS A 71 -14.41 -3.59 -13.17
N LEU A 72 -13.68 -2.52 -12.84
CA LEU A 72 -13.67 -1.94 -11.51
C LEU A 72 -15.05 -1.38 -11.13
N ASP A 73 -15.60 -1.81 -9.99
CA ASP A 73 -16.78 -1.17 -9.41
C ASP A 73 -16.41 0.18 -8.78
N MET A 74 -16.66 1.25 -9.53
CA MET A 74 -16.41 2.62 -9.09
C MET A 74 -17.40 3.11 -8.02
N SER A 75 -18.50 2.39 -7.79
CA SER A 75 -19.50 2.80 -6.80
C SER A 75 -19.10 2.45 -5.37
N GLY A 76 -18.29 1.40 -5.21
CA GLY A 76 -17.79 0.90 -3.93
C GLY A 76 -16.35 1.32 -3.59
N ILE A 77 -15.63 1.99 -4.49
CA ILE A 77 -14.24 2.39 -4.23
C ILE A 77 -14.16 3.54 -3.24
N TYR A 78 -13.38 3.35 -2.17
CA TYR A 78 -13.00 4.42 -1.26
C TYR A 78 -11.77 5.17 -1.81
N VAL A 79 -11.87 6.48 -1.99
CA VAL A 79 -10.72 7.34 -2.32
C VAL A 79 -10.60 8.45 -1.26
N PRO A 80 -9.48 8.51 -0.53
CA PRO A 80 -9.23 9.58 0.45
C PRO A 80 -9.17 10.96 -0.19
N ALA A 81 -9.38 12.01 0.62
CA ALA A 81 -9.12 13.38 0.20
C ALA A 81 -7.66 13.56 -0.24
N LYS A 82 -7.44 14.34 -1.30
CA LYS A 82 -6.11 14.59 -1.83
C LYS A 82 -5.30 15.43 -0.83
N VAL A 83 -4.05 15.04 -0.60
CA VAL A 83 -3.09 15.78 0.24
C VAL A 83 -2.15 16.60 -0.64
N ALA A 84 -1.91 17.86 -0.27
CA ALA A 84 -1.00 18.73 -1.00
C ALA A 84 0.40 18.10 -1.11
N GLY A 85 0.95 18.03 -2.32
CA GLY A 85 2.25 17.41 -2.60
C GLY A 85 2.25 15.88 -2.70
N ILE A 86 1.09 15.22 -2.60
CA ILE A 86 0.92 13.76 -2.78
C ILE A 86 -0.20 13.55 -3.80
N GLU A 87 0.18 13.35 -5.06
CA GLU A 87 -0.74 13.55 -6.19
C GLU A 87 -1.03 12.32 -7.03
N ARG A 88 -0.28 11.23 -6.84
CA ARG A 88 -0.47 10.00 -7.59
C ARG A 88 -1.51 9.12 -6.90
N LEU A 89 -2.68 8.96 -7.53
CA LEU A 89 -3.67 8.01 -7.04
C LEU A 89 -3.29 6.59 -7.47
N ILE A 90 -3.11 5.70 -6.51
CA ILE A 90 -3.00 4.27 -6.74
C ILE A 90 -4.32 3.63 -6.33
N VAL A 91 -4.88 2.82 -7.23
CA VAL A 91 -6.06 2.02 -6.97
C VAL A 91 -5.62 0.57 -6.81
N GLU A 92 -6.11 -0.11 -5.79
CA GLU A 92 -6.01 -1.56 -5.64
C GLU A 92 -7.43 -2.15 -5.72
N ALA A 93 -7.74 -2.78 -6.84
CA ALA A 93 -9.02 -3.44 -7.05
C ALA A 93 -9.17 -4.71 -6.21
N GLU A 94 -10.40 -4.96 -5.73
CA GLU A 94 -10.77 -6.22 -5.11
C GLU A 94 -10.64 -7.38 -6.10
N GLY A 95 -10.15 -8.52 -5.63
CA GLY A 95 -9.91 -9.70 -6.49
C GLY A 95 -8.60 -9.66 -7.27
N ILE A 96 -7.94 -8.50 -7.39
CA ILE A 96 -6.58 -8.43 -7.96
C ILE A 96 -5.56 -8.77 -6.88
N THR A 97 -4.91 -9.92 -7.03
CA THR A 97 -3.91 -10.41 -6.07
C THR A 97 -2.51 -9.87 -6.38
N THR A 98 -1.57 -10.07 -5.46
CA THR A 98 -0.17 -9.63 -5.65
C THR A 98 0.51 -10.44 -6.75
N GLN A 99 0.25 -11.75 -6.80
CA GLN A 99 0.79 -12.62 -7.84
C GLN A 99 0.20 -12.27 -9.21
N MET A 100 -1.11 -12.01 -9.31
CA MET A 100 -1.73 -11.56 -10.57
C MET A 100 -1.10 -10.26 -11.09
N ALA A 101 -0.88 -9.27 -10.20
CA ALA A 101 -0.21 -8.03 -10.58
C ALA A 101 1.23 -8.29 -11.06
N PHE A 102 1.99 -9.16 -10.38
CA PHE A 102 3.34 -9.53 -10.79
C PHE A 102 3.38 -10.23 -12.15
N ASP A 103 2.45 -11.16 -12.39
CA ASP A 103 2.39 -11.89 -13.66
C ASP A 103 2.06 -10.94 -14.83
N LYS A 104 1.17 -9.97 -14.61
CA LYS A 104 0.91 -8.92 -15.61
C LYS A 104 2.07 -7.98 -15.83
N ALA A 105 2.83 -7.63 -14.79
CA ALA A 105 4.07 -6.90 -14.97
C ALA A 105 5.06 -7.69 -15.85
N LYS A 106 5.17 -9.00 -15.63
CA LYS A 106 6.06 -9.90 -16.37
C LYS A 106 5.68 -10.05 -17.86
N GLU A 107 4.40 -9.91 -18.20
CA GLU A 107 3.93 -9.85 -19.60
C GLU A 107 4.35 -8.54 -20.30
N LEU A 108 4.53 -7.44 -19.55
CA LEU A 108 4.84 -6.12 -20.09
C LEU A 108 6.34 -5.83 -20.14
N PHE A 109 7.09 -6.29 -19.15
CA PHE A 109 8.53 -6.08 -19.05
C PHE A 109 9.20 -7.18 -18.20
N PRO A 110 10.51 -7.39 -18.36
CA PRO A 110 11.21 -8.41 -17.59
C PRO A 110 11.07 -8.18 -16.07
N CYS A 111 10.81 -9.27 -15.34
CA CYS A 111 10.63 -9.26 -13.89
C CYS A 111 11.40 -10.41 -13.24
N TRP A 112 11.86 -10.19 -12.02
CA TRP A 112 12.46 -11.21 -11.15
C TRP A 112 11.90 -11.06 -9.73
N LYS A 113 11.71 -12.18 -9.04
CA LYS A 113 11.39 -12.22 -7.61
C LYS A 113 12.29 -13.22 -6.90
N CYS A 114 12.62 -12.97 -5.63
CA CYS A 114 13.55 -13.80 -4.85
C CYS A 114 12.98 -15.14 -4.37
N THR A 115 11.82 -15.56 -4.88
CA THR A 115 11.12 -16.79 -4.51
C THR A 115 10.36 -17.34 -5.71
N ASP A 116 10.33 -18.65 -5.86
CA ASP A 116 9.52 -19.33 -6.88
C ASP A 116 8.07 -19.50 -6.43
N GLU A 117 7.78 -19.35 -5.13
CA GLU A 117 6.42 -19.45 -4.60
C GLU A 117 5.52 -18.29 -5.04
N SER A 118 4.21 -18.55 -5.09
CA SER A 118 3.24 -17.48 -5.33
C SER A 118 3.34 -16.41 -4.26
N LEU A 119 3.40 -15.14 -4.68
CA LEU A 119 3.41 -14.00 -3.76
C LEU A 119 2.15 -13.95 -2.90
N ASP A 120 1.03 -14.53 -3.35
CA ASP A 120 -0.21 -14.61 -2.58
C ASP A 120 -0.12 -15.61 -1.42
N LYS A 121 0.82 -16.55 -1.47
CA LYS A 121 1.06 -17.52 -0.39
C LYS A 121 2.06 -16.99 0.63
N VAL A 122 3.08 -16.28 0.16
CA VAL A 122 4.24 -15.92 0.99
C VAL A 122 4.25 -14.48 1.45
N VAL A 123 3.45 -13.58 0.84
CA VAL A 123 3.37 -12.16 1.21
C VAL A 123 1.96 -11.81 1.68
N TYR A 124 1.85 -11.11 2.81
CA TYR A 124 0.62 -10.53 3.32
C TYR A 124 0.77 -9.03 3.57
N ASN A 125 -0.35 -8.31 3.59
CA ASN A 125 -0.39 -6.90 3.96
C ASN A 125 -0.66 -6.77 5.46
N LEU A 126 0.07 -5.89 6.15
CA LEU A 126 -0.11 -5.60 7.57
C LEU A 126 -1.48 -4.97 7.87
N TYR A 127 -1.99 -4.21 6.89
CA TYR A 127 -3.28 -3.53 6.95
C TYR A 127 -4.17 -4.06 5.81
N PRO A 128 -4.73 -5.27 5.93
CA PRO A 128 -5.59 -5.82 4.90
C PRO A 128 -6.82 -4.92 4.76
N ARG A 129 -7.13 -4.53 3.52
CA ARG A 129 -8.32 -3.72 3.22
C ARG A 129 -9.37 -4.60 2.56
N ARG A 130 -10.63 -4.33 2.86
CA ARG A 130 -11.78 -4.97 2.20
C ARG A 130 -12.25 -4.09 1.05
N GLY A 131 -12.64 -4.71 -0.05
CA GLY A 131 -13.07 -3.98 -1.24
C GLY A 131 -11.93 -3.30 -2.00
N SER A 132 -12.32 -2.64 -3.09
CA SER A 132 -11.43 -1.82 -3.89
C SER A 132 -11.11 -0.51 -3.17
N ILE A 133 -9.84 -0.10 -3.17
CA ILE A 133 -9.38 1.08 -2.43
C ILE A 133 -8.50 1.97 -3.30
N GLY A 134 -8.51 3.26 -3.02
CA GLY A 134 -7.54 4.23 -3.50
C GLY A 134 -6.69 4.76 -2.36
N TYR A 135 -5.45 5.12 -2.66
CA TYR A 135 -4.61 5.92 -1.77
C TYR A 135 -3.62 6.77 -2.57
N TRP A 136 -3.15 7.85 -1.97
CA TRP A 136 -2.25 8.79 -2.60
C TRP A 136 -0.79 8.45 -2.30
N ALA A 137 0.04 8.53 -3.32
CA ALA A 137 1.49 8.49 -3.24
C ALA A 137 2.09 9.72 -3.93
N ARG A 138 3.36 10.03 -3.66
CA ARG A 138 4.05 11.11 -4.37
C ARG A 138 4.34 10.71 -5.81
N ASP A 139 4.05 11.62 -6.74
CA ASP A 139 4.25 11.43 -8.17
C ASP A 139 5.71 11.72 -8.55
N ARG A 140 6.58 10.72 -8.33
CA ARG A 140 8.00 10.77 -8.64
C ARG A 140 8.55 9.39 -8.96
N VAL A 141 9.61 9.36 -9.77
CA VAL A 141 10.29 8.13 -10.20
C VAL A 141 10.86 7.38 -9.01
N GLU A 142 11.68 8.04 -8.18
CA GLU A 142 12.30 7.43 -7.00
C GLU A 142 11.38 7.50 -5.77
N ALA A 143 11.54 6.54 -4.87
CA ALA A 143 10.92 6.56 -3.55
C ALA A 143 11.38 7.75 -2.68
N ASP A 144 10.71 7.92 -1.55
CA ASP A 144 10.70 9.21 -0.86
C ASP A 144 12.03 9.56 -0.21
N GLU A 145 12.67 10.61 -0.74
CA GLU A 145 13.96 11.13 -0.31
C GLU A 145 13.98 11.46 1.20
N GLU A 146 12.86 11.92 1.72
CA GLU A 146 12.64 12.29 3.13
C GLU A 146 12.74 11.08 4.08
N TYR A 147 12.63 9.85 3.54
CA TYR A 147 12.73 8.59 4.29
C TYR A 147 14.01 7.80 3.95
N ARG A 148 15.01 8.46 3.39
CA ARG A 148 16.36 7.92 3.20
C ARG A 148 16.94 7.42 4.53
N ASN A 149 17.58 6.24 4.50
CA ASN A 149 18.16 5.58 5.68
C ASN A 149 17.14 5.25 6.80
N VAL A 150 15.86 5.16 6.48
CA VAL A 150 14.82 4.75 7.44
C VAL A 150 14.32 3.36 7.10
N CYS A 151 14.44 2.42 8.04
CA CYS A 151 13.98 1.05 7.85
C CYS A 151 12.45 0.91 8.00
N ALA A 152 11.91 -0.24 7.56
CA ALA A 152 10.47 -0.50 7.62
C ALA A 152 9.93 -0.52 9.06
N GLU A 153 10.71 -0.99 10.02
CA GLU A 153 10.32 -1.02 11.42
C GLU A 153 10.22 0.39 12.01
N ASP A 154 11.20 1.26 11.73
CA ASP A 154 11.19 2.65 12.21
C ASP A 154 10.06 3.48 11.60
N MET A 155 9.73 3.24 10.33
CA MET A 155 8.55 3.86 9.68
C MET A 155 7.27 3.55 10.45
N LEU A 156 7.08 2.29 10.82
CA LEU A 156 5.89 1.83 11.51
C LEU A 156 5.87 2.27 12.99
N MET A 157 6.96 2.01 13.71
CA MET A 157 7.01 2.14 15.16
C MET A 157 7.28 3.57 15.64
N LYS A 158 8.16 4.30 14.95
CA LYS A 158 8.60 5.64 15.37
C LYS A 158 7.86 6.74 14.62
N LYS A 159 7.79 6.64 13.31
CA LYS A 159 7.18 7.69 12.46
C LYS A 159 5.67 7.53 12.32
N ARG A 160 5.14 6.32 12.51
CA ARG A 160 3.73 5.97 12.29
C ARG A 160 3.25 6.30 10.87
N ILE A 161 4.15 6.16 9.89
CA ILE A 161 3.89 6.43 8.48
C ILE A 161 3.68 5.11 7.77
N SER A 162 2.56 5.01 7.06
CA SER A 162 2.23 3.85 6.22
C SER A 162 2.93 3.99 4.87
N GLY A 163 3.71 2.99 4.48
CA GLY A 163 4.26 2.93 3.13
C GLY A 163 3.35 2.20 2.16
N ILE A 164 3.67 2.27 0.88
CA ILE A 164 3.03 1.47 -0.16
C ILE A 164 3.22 -0.03 0.12
N GLY A 165 2.20 -0.84 -0.20
CA GLY A 165 2.31 -2.29 -0.18
C GLY A 165 2.94 -2.83 -1.48
N LEU A 166 3.30 -4.12 -1.49
CA LEU A 166 3.90 -4.77 -2.65
C LEU A 166 2.95 -4.75 -3.86
N ARG A 167 1.68 -5.11 -3.67
CA ARG A 167 0.65 -5.07 -4.73
C ARG A 167 0.53 -3.68 -5.34
N GLY A 168 0.36 -2.68 -4.49
CA GLY A 168 0.33 -1.27 -4.88
C GLY A 168 1.53 -0.82 -5.67
N ARG A 169 2.73 -1.18 -5.21
CA ARG A 169 3.98 -0.82 -5.88
C ARG A 169 4.08 -1.45 -7.27
N ILE A 170 3.68 -2.71 -7.43
CA ILE A 170 3.67 -3.38 -8.75
C ILE A 170 2.64 -2.74 -9.68
N LEU A 171 1.42 -2.47 -9.19
CA LEU A 171 0.39 -1.78 -9.98
C LEU A 171 0.83 -0.39 -10.41
N TYR A 172 1.54 0.33 -9.54
CA TYR A 172 2.12 1.62 -9.89
C TYR A 172 3.19 1.49 -10.98
N GLU A 173 4.06 0.47 -10.93
CA GLU A 173 5.02 0.19 -12.02
C GLU A 173 4.31 0.04 -13.35
N ILE A 174 3.28 -0.82 -13.39
CA ILE A 174 2.53 -1.13 -14.60
C ILE A 174 1.90 0.12 -15.19
N LYS A 175 1.19 0.91 -14.37
CA LYS A 175 0.55 2.14 -14.84
C LYS A 175 1.59 3.16 -15.32
N PHE A 176 2.69 3.35 -14.59
CA PHE A 176 3.76 4.27 -14.96
C PHE A 176 4.44 3.85 -16.27
N PHE A 177 4.73 2.55 -16.45
CA PHE A 177 5.29 2.01 -17.68
C PHE A 177 4.34 2.19 -18.87
N LYS A 178 3.04 1.93 -18.70
CA LYS A 178 2.04 2.13 -19.76
C LYS A 178 1.89 3.61 -20.16
N GLU A 179 2.06 4.53 -19.21
CA GLU A 179 1.98 5.98 -19.47
C GLU A 179 3.24 6.55 -20.11
N THR A 180 4.41 6.03 -19.76
CA THR A 180 5.69 6.70 -20.08
C THR A 180 6.69 5.86 -20.86
N GLY A 181 6.50 4.55 -20.92
CA GLY A 181 7.51 3.59 -21.41
C GLY A 181 8.74 3.47 -20.52
N LYS A 182 8.74 4.05 -19.32
CA LYS A 182 9.86 4.08 -18.36
C LYS A 182 9.53 3.31 -17.09
N HIS A 183 10.53 3.16 -16.21
CA HIS A 183 10.44 2.40 -14.96
C HIS A 183 10.61 3.29 -13.73
N LEU A 184 9.99 2.90 -12.62
CA LEU A 184 10.17 3.57 -11.33
C LEU A 184 11.39 2.99 -10.61
N ASP A 185 11.90 3.74 -9.62
CA ASP A 185 12.98 3.30 -8.72
C ASP A 185 14.22 2.80 -9.48
N ILE A 186 14.82 3.68 -10.29
CA ILE A 186 15.96 3.36 -11.18
C ILE A 186 17.27 3.41 -10.38
N ASN A 187 17.39 4.40 -9.49
CA ASN A 187 18.59 4.62 -8.69
C ASN A 187 18.46 3.99 -7.29
N ASN A 188 17.24 3.89 -6.79
CA ASN A 188 16.92 3.45 -5.43
C ASN A 188 15.93 2.29 -5.44
N GLY A 189 15.58 1.77 -4.26
CA GLY A 189 14.52 0.78 -4.10
C GLY A 189 13.43 1.23 -3.14
N THR A 190 12.19 0.91 -3.48
CA THR A 190 11.02 1.10 -2.62
C THR A 190 10.92 -0.07 -1.63
N ILE A 191 11.06 0.24 -0.35
CA ILE A 191 10.68 -0.67 0.75
C ILE A 191 9.15 -0.66 0.85
N CYS A 192 8.52 -1.80 0.57
CA CYS A 192 7.07 -1.97 0.67
C CYS A 192 6.65 -2.23 2.13
N SER A 193 6.79 -1.21 2.98
CA SER A 193 6.67 -1.33 4.44
C SER A 193 5.28 -1.74 4.95
N SER A 194 4.24 -1.68 4.11
CA SER A 194 2.90 -2.21 4.43
C SER A 194 2.72 -3.70 4.13
N SER A 195 3.74 -4.36 3.56
CA SER A 195 3.72 -5.80 3.26
C SER A 195 4.82 -6.54 4.03
N ARG A 196 4.58 -7.81 4.32
CA ARG A 196 5.54 -8.71 4.97
C ARG A 196 5.50 -10.08 4.31
N TYR A 197 6.66 -10.71 4.22
CA TYR A 197 6.76 -12.14 3.99
C TYR A 197 6.34 -12.91 5.26
N LEU A 198 5.93 -14.17 5.12
CA LEU A 198 5.56 -15.04 6.26
C LEU A 198 6.68 -15.18 7.30
N ASP A 199 7.94 -15.07 6.87
CA ASP A 199 9.13 -15.10 7.73
C ASP A 199 9.45 -13.74 8.39
N GLY A 200 8.59 -12.74 8.20
CA GLY A 200 8.74 -11.39 8.77
C GLY A 200 9.59 -10.42 7.95
N TYR A 201 10.18 -10.86 6.83
CA TYR A 201 10.95 -9.99 5.94
C TYR A 201 10.04 -9.00 5.20
N VAL A 202 10.62 -7.93 4.66
CA VAL A 202 9.90 -6.86 3.95
C VAL A 202 10.24 -6.94 2.46
N PRO A 203 9.25 -6.79 1.55
CA PRO A 203 9.56 -6.69 0.13
C PRO A 203 10.28 -5.37 -0.19
N LEU A 204 11.31 -5.46 -1.01
CA LEU A 204 12.02 -4.33 -1.61
C LEU A 204 11.86 -4.44 -3.14
N VAL A 205 11.42 -3.35 -3.78
CA VAL A 205 11.17 -3.31 -5.22
C VAL A 205 12.01 -2.22 -5.87
N LEU A 206 12.71 -2.56 -6.95
CA LEU A 206 13.50 -1.61 -7.74
C LEU A 206 13.60 -2.03 -9.20
N TRP A 207 13.91 -1.08 -10.08
CA TRP A 207 14.31 -1.39 -11.45
C TRP A 207 15.83 -1.60 -11.51
N HIS A 208 16.26 -2.83 -11.77
CA HIS A 208 17.68 -3.15 -11.85
C HIS A 208 18.21 -2.85 -13.25
N SER A 209 18.78 -1.65 -13.43
CA SER A 209 19.23 -1.12 -14.73
C SER A 209 20.19 -2.06 -15.48
N TYR A 210 21.16 -2.67 -14.79
CA TYR A 210 22.10 -3.61 -15.41
C TYR A 210 21.41 -4.92 -15.87
N GLY A 211 20.36 -5.33 -15.18
CA GLY A 211 19.61 -6.55 -15.48
C GLY A 211 18.40 -6.33 -16.39
N GLY A 212 18.06 -5.06 -16.67
CA GLY A 212 16.90 -4.66 -17.47
C GLY A 212 15.58 -5.26 -16.98
N LYS A 213 15.37 -5.37 -15.65
CA LYS A 213 14.18 -6.01 -15.08
C LYS A 213 13.77 -5.43 -13.74
N MET A 214 12.49 -5.51 -13.41
CA MET A 214 11.97 -5.18 -12.08
C MET A 214 12.34 -6.32 -11.10
N TYR A 215 12.96 -5.98 -9.98
CA TYR A 215 13.30 -6.92 -8.91
C TYR A 215 12.31 -6.79 -7.76
N VAL A 216 11.85 -7.92 -7.26
CA VAL A 216 11.16 -8.05 -5.96
C VAL A 216 12.03 -8.91 -5.06
N SER A 217 12.75 -8.27 -4.14
CA SER A 217 13.60 -8.93 -3.17
C SER A 217 12.99 -8.90 -1.76
N ARG A 218 13.63 -9.64 -0.84
CA ARG A 218 13.25 -9.70 0.58
C ARG A 218 14.41 -9.14 1.42
N ILE A 219 14.11 -8.23 2.33
CA ILE A 219 15.09 -7.57 3.21
C ILE A 219 14.63 -7.63 4.67
N ARG A 220 15.54 -7.49 5.64
CA ARG A 220 15.13 -7.49 7.04
C ARG A 220 14.40 -6.17 7.36
N PRO A 221 13.39 -6.18 8.23
CA PRO A 221 12.65 -4.97 8.57
C PRO A 221 13.51 -3.88 9.24
N GLN A 222 14.64 -4.25 9.84
CA GLN A 222 15.62 -3.33 10.44
C GLN A 222 16.65 -2.78 9.46
N ASP A 223 16.77 -3.37 8.26
CA ASP A 223 17.77 -2.95 7.30
C ASP A 223 17.42 -1.56 6.75
N ALA A 224 18.41 -0.67 6.77
CA ALA A 224 18.34 0.67 6.20
C ALA A 224 19.60 0.93 5.40
N TYR A 225 19.44 1.34 4.15
CA TYR A 225 20.53 1.73 3.26
C TYR A 225 20.17 3.04 2.56
N ASP A 226 21.18 3.78 2.13
CA ASP A 226 21.00 5.09 1.50
C ASP A 226 20.18 5.02 0.20
N SER A 227 20.29 3.90 -0.50
CA SER A 227 19.56 3.60 -1.72
C SER A 227 18.18 3.00 -1.48
N TRP A 228 17.72 2.78 -0.24
CA TRP A 228 16.41 2.19 0.05
C TRP A 228 15.53 3.16 0.82
N ARG A 229 14.28 3.30 0.38
CA ARG A 229 13.36 4.31 0.91
C ARG A 229 11.93 3.81 0.86
N VAL A 230 11.09 4.38 1.69
CA VAL A 230 9.64 4.11 1.63
C VAL A 230 8.99 5.08 0.67
N ARG A 231 7.91 4.65 0.02
CA ARG A 231 6.95 5.56 -0.62
C ARG A 231 5.73 5.65 0.28
N GLU A 232 5.49 6.81 0.87
CA GLU A 232 4.36 7.02 1.77
C GLU A 232 3.03 6.85 1.00
N ALA A 233 2.11 6.14 1.65
CA ALA A 233 0.77 5.87 1.15
C ALA A 233 -0.24 6.52 2.09
N VAL A 234 -0.92 7.55 1.60
CA VAL A 234 -1.88 8.35 2.38
C VAL A 234 -3.31 7.95 2.01
N SER A 235 -4.08 7.55 3.03
CA SER A 235 -5.42 6.98 2.90
C SER A 235 -6.37 7.34 4.03
#